data_AF-A0AAV0M8E6-F1
#
_entry.id   AF-A0AAV0M8E6-F1
#
_cell.length_a   1.000
_cell.length_b   1.000
_cell.length_c   1.000
_cell.angle_alpha   90.00
_cell.angle_beta   90.00
_cell.angle_gamma   90.00
#
_symmetry.space_group_name_H-M   'P 1'
#
loop_
_entity.id
_entity.type
_entity.pdbx_description
1 polymer ?
#
loop_
_entity_poly.entity_id
_entity_poly.type
_entity_poly.pdbx_seq_one_letter_code
_entity_poly.pdbx_strand_id
1 'polypeptide(L)'
;MTLEIAVKAAAGAPELLGDCPFCQRVLLTLEEKKVPYKSLLVNLSDKPKWFLDISPEGKVPVVKFDGKWVADSDVIVGILEEKYPEPSLVTPPEFASV
;
A
#
# COMPACT_ATOMS: atom_id res chain seq x y z
N MET A 1 15.17 6.98 -2.36
CA MET A 1 13.95 7.58 -2.94
C MET A 1 12.80 7.15 -2.06
N THR A 2 11.94 8.08 -1.64
CA THR A 2 10.80 7.78 -0.75
C THR A 2 9.63 7.24 -1.58
N LEU A 3 9.06 6.10 -1.19
CA LEU A 3 7.88 5.55 -1.86
C LEU A 3 6.64 6.39 -1.53
N GLU A 4 5.66 6.41 -2.43
CA GLU A 4 4.34 7.00 -2.16
C GLU A 4 3.31 5.87 -2.11
N ILE A 5 2.44 5.89 -1.11
CA ILE A 5 1.35 4.90 -0.96
C ILE A 5 0.02 5.62 -0.73
N ALA A 6 -0.98 5.32 -1.56
CA ALA A 6 -2.37 5.72 -1.33
C ALA A 6 -3.08 4.68 -0.45
N VAL A 7 -3.60 5.11 0.70
CA VAL A 7 -4.29 4.26 1.68
C VAL A 7 -5.65 4.82 2.05
N LYS A 8 -6.54 3.95 2.57
CA LYS A 8 -7.87 4.35 3.02
C LYS A 8 -7.77 5.34 4.19
N ALA A 9 -8.46 6.47 4.08
CA ALA A 9 -8.71 7.38 5.19
C ALA A 9 -9.90 6.90 6.05
N ALA A 10 -9.95 7.29 7.32
CA ALA A 10 -11.06 6.94 8.21
C ALA A 10 -12.38 7.58 7.75
N ALA A 11 -13.48 6.84 7.90
CA ALA A 11 -14.81 7.37 7.57
C ALA A 11 -15.18 8.52 8.53
N GLY A 12 -15.45 9.69 7.97
CA GLY A 12 -15.77 10.90 8.75
C GLY A 12 -14.56 11.64 9.33
N ALA A 13 -13.34 11.13 9.18
CA ALA A 13 -12.10 11.74 9.63
C ALA A 13 -10.99 11.54 8.57
N PRO A 14 -11.05 12.28 7.44
CA PRO A 14 -10.17 12.04 6.28
C PRO A 14 -8.67 12.29 6.54
N GLU A 15 -8.34 12.96 7.63
CA GLU A 15 -6.97 13.20 8.12
C GLU A 15 -6.38 12.02 8.92
N LEU A 16 -7.19 11.02 9.25
CA LEU A 16 -6.77 9.83 10.00
C LEU A 16 -6.70 8.59 9.10
N LEU A 17 -5.82 7.66 9.47
CA LEU A 17 -5.73 6.35 8.81
C LEU A 17 -7.01 5.54 9.05
N GLY A 18 -7.54 4.94 7.98
CA GLY A 18 -8.74 4.12 8.03
C GLY A 18 -8.49 2.64 8.34
N ASP A 19 -9.56 1.86 8.17
CA ASP A 19 -9.72 0.46 8.58
C ASP A 19 -9.48 -0.55 7.45
N CYS A 20 -8.69 -0.22 6.43
CA CYS A 20 -8.45 -1.16 5.32
C CYS A 20 -7.33 -2.17 5.66
N PRO A 21 -7.64 -3.47 5.82
CA PRO A 21 -6.62 -4.47 6.18
C PRO A 21 -5.58 -4.67 5.08
N PHE A 22 -5.96 -4.51 3.80
CA PHE A 22 -5.02 -4.58 2.68
C PHE A 22 -4.02 -3.42 2.69
N CYS A 23 -4.46 -2.21 3.08
CA CYS A 23 -3.55 -1.09 3.29
C CYS A 23 -2.61 -1.35 4.47
N GLN A 24 -3.17 -1.83 5.59
CA GLN A 24 -2.38 -2.13 6.78
C GLN A 24 -1.30 -3.18 6.52
N ARG A 25 -1.60 -4.22 5.72
CA ARG A 25 -0.61 -5.21 5.29
C ARG A 25 0.60 -4.56 4.62
N VAL A 26 0.37 -3.70 3.63
CA VAL A 26 1.47 -3.01 2.92
C VAL A 26 2.22 -2.06 3.86
N LEU A 27 1.52 -1.31 4.71
CA LEU A 27 2.15 -0.43 5.70
C LEU A 27 3.05 -1.21 6.66
N LEU A 28 2.58 -2.33 7.20
CA LEU A 28 3.38 -3.22 8.06
C LEU A 28 4.62 -3.74 7.33
N THR A 29 4.49 -4.19 6.08
CA THR A 29 5.64 -4.63 5.28
C THR A 29 6.66 -3.52 5.09
N LEU A 30 6.23 -2.28 4.84
CA LEU A 30 7.12 -1.12 4.70
C LEU A 30 7.83 -0.78 6.02
N GLU A 31 7.12 -0.81 7.15
CA GLU A 31 7.66 -0.55 8.48
C GLU A 31 8.68 -1.62 8.90
N GLU A 32 8.34 -2.91 8.77
CA GLU A 32 9.24 -4.02 9.12
C GLU A 32 10.52 -4.00 8.27
N LYS A 33 10.39 -3.65 6.99
CA LYS A 33 11.53 -3.46 6.09
C LYS A 33 12.25 -2.13 6.25
N LYS A 34 11.76 -1.23 7.10
CA LYS A 34 12.30 0.12 7.35
C LYS A 34 12.46 0.94 6.07
N VAL A 35 11.55 0.75 5.11
CA VAL A 35 11.55 1.47 3.83
C VAL A 35 10.87 2.82 4.03
N PRO A 36 11.52 3.96 3.74
CA PRO A 36 10.88 5.26 3.87
C PRO A 36 9.75 5.45 2.85
N TYR A 37 8.57 5.85 3.31
CA TYR A 37 7.41 6.13 2.47
C TYR A 37 6.63 7.36 2.92
N LYS A 38 5.72 7.83 2.06
CA LYS A 38 4.73 8.86 2.34
C LYS A 38 3.34 8.30 2.08
N SER A 39 2.48 8.35 3.11
CA SER A 39 1.07 8.02 2.98
C SER A 39 0.26 9.16 2.39
N LEU A 40 -0.56 8.84 1.40
CA LEU A 40 -1.60 9.69 0.83
C LEU A 40 -2.94 9.13 1.30
N LEU A 41 -3.60 9.81 2.24
CA LEU A 41 -4.90 9.40 2.74
C LEU A 41 -5.98 9.69 1.70
N VAL A 42 -6.76 8.67 1.35
CA VAL A 42 -7.83 8.74 0.37
C VAL A 42 -9.16 8.49 1.04
N ASN A 43 -10.02 9.50 1.04
CA ASN A 43 -11.43 9.34 1.39
C ASN A 43 -12.14 8.55 0.27
N LEU A 44 -12.56 7.32 0.55
CA LEU A 44 -13.20 6.47 -0.47
C LEU A 44 -14.67 6.87 -0.74
N SER A 45 -15.30 7.64 0.15
CA SER A 45 -16.64 8.21 -0.05
C SER A 45 -16.62 9.45 -0.93
N ASP A 46 -15.48 10.13 -1.02
CA ASP A 46 -15.25 11.32 -1.85
C ASP A 46 -13.85 11.24 -2.47
N LYS A 47 -13.74 10.44 -3.53
CA LYS A 47 -12.45 10.11 -4.14
C LYS A 47 -11.90 11.34 -4.88
N PRO A 48 -10.71 11.84 -4.51
CA PRO A 48 -10.15 13.01 -5.16
C PRO A 48 -9.72 12.68 -6.61
N LYS A 49 -9.80 13.67 -7.50
CA LYS A 49 -9.49 13.48 -8.94
C LYS A 49 -8.10 12.89 -9.18
N TRP A 50 -7.08 13.41 -8.48
CA TRP A 50 -5.69 12.93 -8.62
C TRP A 50 -5.57 11.43 -8.32
N PHE A 51 -6.42 10.89 -7.44
CA PHE A 51 -6.40 9.48 -7.08
C PHE A 51 -7.04 8.62 -8.18
N LEU A 52 -8.13 9.09 -8.79
CA LEU A 52 -8.75 8.41 -9.92
C LEU A 52 -7.87 8.42 -11.17
N ASP A 53 -7.06 9.47 -11.35
CA ASP A 53 -6.09 9.56 -12.44
C ASP A 53 -4.99 8.47 -12.32
N ILE A 54 -4.65 8.04 -11.11
CA ILE A 54 -3.63 7.00 -10.85
C ILE A 54 -4.21 5.60 -10.60
N SER A 55 -5.46 5.53 -10.12
CA SER A 55 -6.21 4.31 -9.83
C SER A 55 -7.64 4.49 -10.34
N PRO A 56 -7.90 4.23 -11.63
CA PRO A 56 -9.21 4.41 -12.24
C PRO A 56 -10.32 3.56 -11.60
N GLU A 57 -9.95 2.40 -11.06
CA GLU A 57 -10.86 1.55 -10.28
C GLU A 57 -11.20 2.14 -8.90
N GLY A 58 -10.43 3.14 -8.46
CA GLY A 58 -10.60 3.83 -7.19
C GLY A 58 -10.45 2.90 -5.99
N LYS A 59 -9.53 1.94 -6.07
CA LYS A 59 -9.19 0.97 -5.01
C LYS A 59 -7.86 1.31 -4.35
N VAL A 60 -7.74 0.94 -3.09
CA VAL A 60 -6.54 1.05 -2.26
C VAL A 60 -6.19 -0.32 -1.67
N PRO A 61 -4.93 -0.62 -1.35
CA PRO A 61 -3.75 0.24 -1.49
C PRO A 61 -3.25 0.38 -2.93
N VAL A 62 -2.52 1.46 -3.20
CA VAL A 62 -1.74 1.64 -4.44
C VAL A 62 -0.39 2.25 -4.09
N VAL A 63 0.71 1.67 -4.55
CA VAL A 63 2.08 2.14 -4.27
C VAL A 63 2.76 2.58 -5.57
N LYS A 64 3.54 3.66 -5.49
CA LYS A 64 4.32 4.16 -6.61
C LYS A 64 5.74 3.58 -6.58
N PHE A 65 6.03 2.67 -7.50
CA PHE A 65 7.36 2.12 -7.74
C PHE A 65 7.94 2.67 -9.04
N ASP A 66 9.12 3.29 -8.99
CA ASP A 66 9.84 3.79 -10.17
C ASP A 66 8.96 4.64 -11.13
N GLY A 67 8.08 5.45 -10.56
CA GLY A 67 7.15 6.31 -11.30
C GLY A 67 5.85 5.65 -11.77
N LYS A 68 5.66 4.35 -11.53
CA LYS A 68 4.44 3.60 -11.88
C LYS A 68 3.64 3.25 -10.64
N TRP A 69 2.32 3.41 -10.71
CA TRP A 69 1.40 3.03 -9.65
C TRP A 69 1.00 1.57 -9.80
N VAL A 70 1.13 0.80 -8.72
CA VAL A 70 0.81 -0.62 -8.63
C VAL A 70 -0.24 -0.82 -7.56
N ALA A 71 -1.34 -1.48 -7.93
CA ALA A 71 -2.42 -1.88 -7.02
C ALA A 71 -2.25 -3.35 -6.61
N ASP A 72 -3.19 -3.83 -5.78
CA ASP A 72 -3.23 -5.18 -5.21
C ASP A 72 -2.16 -5.41 -4.12
N SER A 73 -2.61 -5.67 -2.89
CA SER A 73 -1.70 -5.83 -1.76
C SER A 73 -0.76 -7.02 -1.90
N ASP A 74 -1.17 -8.12 -2.54
CA ASP A 74 -0.31 -9.29 -2.75
C ASP A 74 0.82 -8.97 -3.71
N VAL A 75 0.49 -8.31 -4.83
CA VAL A 75 1.48 -7.86 -5.81
C VAL A 75 2.44 -6.83 -5.20
N ILE A 76 1.90 -5.86 -4.46
CA ILE A 76 2.71 -4.81 -3.81
C ILE A 76 3.72 -5.41 -2.84
N VAL A 77 3.31 -6.33 -1.95
CA VAL A 77 4.26 -6.92 -0.98
C VAL A 77 5.28 -7.83 -1.66
N GLY A 78 4.91 -8.51 -2.75
CA GLY A 78 5.86 -9.26 -3.59
C GLY A 78 6.95 -8.36 -4.17
N ILE A 79 6.56 -7.22 -4.76
CA ILE A 79 7.53 -6.23 -5.27
C ILE A 79 8.41 -5.66 -4.15
N LEU A 80 7.85 -5.42 -2.97
CA LEU A 80 8.62 -4.97 -1.81
C LEU A 80 9.65 -6.01 -1.36
N GLU A 81 9.30 -7.29 -1.37
CA GLU A 81 10.24 -8.38 -1.07
C GLU A 81 11.36 -8.44 -2.10
N GLU A 82 11.06 -8.33 -3.39
CA GLU A 82 12.07 -8.35 -4.47
C GLU A 82 13.02 -7.14 -4.41
N LYS A 83 12.49 -5.93 -4.18
CA LYS A 83 13.29 -4.69 -4.14
C LYS A 83 14.04 -4.49 -2.83
N TYR A 84 13.50 -5.00 -1.72
CA TYR A 84 14.02 -4.84 -0.37
C TYR A 84 14.06 -6.21 0.32
N PRO A 85 15.00 -7.09 -0.07
CA PRO A 85 15.02 -8.49 0.38
C PRO A 85 15.36 -8.66 1.86
N GLU A 86 15.88 -7.63 2.52
CA GLU A 86 16.32 -7.70 3.92
C GLU A 86 15.55 -6.69 4.81
N PRO A 87 14.98 -7.13 5.95
CA PRO A 87 14.81 -8.52 6.36
C PRO A 87 13.83 -9.26 5.44
N SER A 88 14.07 -10.56 5.21
CA SER A 88 13.14 -11.36 4.42
C SER A 88 11.84 -11.60 5.18
N LEU A 89 10.72 -11.36 4.50
CA LEU A 89 9.36 -11.61 5.01
C LEU A 89 8.65 -12.72 4.22
N VAL A 90 9.40 -13.53 3.46
CA VAL A 90 8.84 -14.69 2.76
C VAL A 90 8.30 -15.68 3.77
N THR A 91 7.01 -15.98 3.66
CA THR A 91 6.37 -17.05 4.43
C THR A 91 6.86 -18.40 3.92
N PRO A 92 7.34 -19.31 4.79
CA PRO A 92 7.65 -20.67 4.39
C PRO A 92 6.43 -21.33 3.71
N PRO A 93 6.61 -22.07 2.60
CA PRO A 93 5.49 -22.58 1.80
C PRO A 93 4.46 -23.40 2.58
N GLU A 94 4.90 -24.13 3.60
CA GLU A 94 4.05 -24.93 4.49
C GLU A 94 3.07 -24.10 5.34
N PHE A 95 3.31 -22.80 5.50
CA PHE A 95 2.44 -21.87 6.22
C PHE A 95 1.70 -20.89 5.28
N ALA A 96 1.98 -20.94 3.98
CA ALA A 96 1.33 -20.08 3.01
C ALA A 96 -0.15 -20.51 2.83
N SER A 97 -1.07 -19.56 3.01
CA SER A 97 -2.47 -19.73 2.59
C SER A 97 -2.54 -19.32 1.12
N VAL A 98 -3.01 -20.26 0.29
CA VAL A 98 -3.31 -20.19 -1.17
C VAL A 98 -3.00 -18.87 -1.87
#